data_AF-A0AA38HJJ0-F1
#
_entry.id   AF-A0AA38HJJ0-F1
#
_cell.length_a   1.000
_cell.length_b   1.000
_cell.length_c   1.000
_cell.angle_alpha   90.00
_cell.angle_beta   90.00
_cell.angle_gamma   90.00
#
_symmetry.space_group_name_H-M   'P 1'
#
loop_
_entity.id
_entity.type
_entity.pdbx_description
1 polymer ?
#
loop_
_entity_poly.entity_id
_entity_poly.type
_entity_poly.pdbx_seq_one_letter_code
_entity_poly.pdbx_strand_id
1 'polypeptide(L)'
;LELERKEEQANQKLKQMVENQQEAEREKASFLAIQEELSKKKAQINERSLAVKAELSQVEPIVEDARLAVKGIKRQQLVELRALGNPPKMVKLTMESVCALFGETDLDWKHIRSIIMKDDFIANIVNFDTGSVSPEIHQRMTNSYIKSSEYNFEAADRASKACGPLVKWVQAQLKYADILERIGPLRRELAALERSANETESQAEKTNILVDSLEKSIAEYKEEYANLISESQQIKRSMTLVELKVTRSISLTESLASEQLRWRTESHTFNTQRTTIPGDVLLSAAFLTYCGFFDQQSRVALLCSWMNHLQQSNILFTSELSMQEYLSTPNDRIGWQASGLPDDDICVENAIILERCDRYPLVIDPSGQAEGFLLNFFKEKRIVKTSFLDDSFRKTLESALRFGTPLLIRDVENYDVIMNPVLNKELRRTGGRVLIRLGDQDALKAERPDIEEKRKALMLLQSEFRARLKSLEERLLDELNNVQGRLLDDDNILTALEKLKSEAAETDSKVLSVAPRRFRLIY
;
A
#
# COMPACT_ATOMS: atom_id res chain seq x y z
N LEU A 1 9.80 -0.47 -19.09
CA LEU A 1 10.34 0.65 -19.89
C LEU A 1 10.24 2.01 -19.19
N GLU A 2 9.07 2.67 -19.13
CA GLU A 2 9.00 4.01 -18.51
C GLU A 2 9.30 3.99 -17.00
N LEU A 3 8.77 2.99 -16.29
CA LEU A 3 9.03 2.77 -14.87
C LEU A 3 10.53 2.56 -14.59
N GLU A 4 11.16 1.63 -15.30
CA GLU A 4 12.59 1.31 -15.16
C GLU A 4 13.45 2.56 -15.40
N ARG A 5 13.14 3.37 -16.42
CA ARG A 5 13.86 4.61 -16.69
C ARG A 5 13.74 5.60 -15.53
N LYS A 6 12.54 5.76 -14.96
CA LYS A 6 12.32 6.67 -13.81
C LYS A 6 12.98 6.15 -12.53
N GLU A 7 13.01 4.84 -12.31
CA GLU A 7 13.73 4.23 -11.18
C GLU A 7 15.24 4.40 -11.31
N GLU A 8 15.78 4.24 -12.52
CA GLU A 8 17.21 4.45 -12.78
C GLU A 8 17.59 5.92 -12.58
N GLN A 9 16.77 6.86 -13.06
CA GLN A 9 16.93 8.30 -12.82
C GLN A 9 16.86 8.65 -11.33
N ALA A 10 15.89 8.07 -10.59
CA ALA A 10 15.78 8.27 -9.15
C ALA A 10 17.01 7.73 -8.40
N ASN A 11 17.54 6.57 -8.80
CA ASN A 11 18.74 5.97 -8.22
C ASN A 11 20.00 6.79 -8.51
N GLN A 12 20.13 7.36 -9.71
CA GLN A 12 21.24 8.26 -10.04
C GLN A 12 21.19 9.54 -9.22
N LYS A 13 20.01 10.16 -9.09
CA LYS A 13 19.81 11.36 -8.25
C LYS A 13 20.05 11.10 -6.78
N LEU A 14 19.66 9.92 -6.27
CA LEU A 14 19.94 9.51 -4.91
C LEU A 14 21.46 9.41 -4.65
N LYS A 15 22.22 8.83 -5.59
CA LYS A 15 23.69 8.76 -5.47
C LYS A 15 24.31 10.16 -5.41
N GLN A 16 23.93 11.06 -6.32
CA GLN A 16 24.41 12.44 -6.32
C GLN A 16 24.03 13.19 -5.04
N MET A 17 22.81 12.98 -4.52
CA MET A 17 22.37 13.57 -3.25
C MET A 17 23.21 13.08 -2.07
N VAL A 18 23.52 11.78 -2.00
CA VAL A 18 24.33 11.20 -0.93
C VAL A 18 25.77 11.71 -0.99
N GLU A 19 26.35 11.82 -2.19
CA GLU A 19 27.68 12.40 -2.40
C GLU A 19 27.73 13.87 -1.93
N ASN A 20 26.79 14.70 -2.39
CA ASN A 20 26.72 16.11 -2.00
C ASN A 20 26.45 16.27 -0.50
N GLN A 21 25.66 15.39 0.12
CA GLN A 21 25.40 15.43 1.56
C GLN A 21 26.67 15.12 2.36
N GLN A 22 27.45 14.12 1.95
CA GLN A 22 28.74 13.81 2.59
C GLN A 22 29.73 14.97 2.44
N GLU A 23 29.75 15.63 1.28
CA GLU A 23 30.59 16.81 1.04
C GLU A 23 30.15 18.00 1.90
N ALA A 24 28.85 18.28 1.97
CA ALA A 24 28.30 19.34 2.81
C ALA A 24 28.58 19.11 4.31
N GLU A 25 28.48 17.87 4.79
CA GLU A 25 28.82 17.53 6.17
C GLU A 25 30.31 17.74 6.49
N ARG A 26 31.21 17.43 5.54
CA ARG A 26 32.65 17.68 5.69
C ARG A 26 32.96 19.18 5.72
N GLU A 27 32.38 19.96 4.81
CA GLU A 27 32.59 21.41 4.75
C GLU A 27 31.93 22.14 5.93
N LYS A 28 30.82 21.63 6.45
CA LYS A 28 30.20 22.16 7.67
C LYS A 28 31.07 21.90 8.91
N ALA A 29 31.70 20.72 8.99
CA ALA A 29 32.66 20.43 10.04
C ALA A 29 33.91 21.32 9.93
N SER A 30 34.41 21.57 8.72
CA SER A 30 35.55 22.49 8.49
C SER A 30 35.19 23.92 8.88
N PHE A 31 34.00 24.39 8.52
CA PHE A 31 33.48 25.72 8.90
C PHE A 31 33.39 25.89 10.42
N LEU A 32 32.82 24.93 11.15
CA LEU A 32 32.73 24.98 12.61
C LEU A 32 34.10 25.05 13.28
N ALA A 33 35.09 24.30 12.76
CA ALA A 33 36.46 24.34 13.26
C ALA A 33 37.12 25.71 13.03
N ILE A 34 36.97 26.29 11.84
CA ILE A 34 37.49 27.63 11.51
C ILE A 34 36.79 28.70 12.36
N GLN A 35 35.47 28.58 12.58
CA GLN A 35 34.70 29.52 13.40
C GLN A 35 35.13 29.47 14.88
N GLU A 36 35.40 28.29 15.42
CA GLU A 36 35.94 28.15 16.77
C GLU A 36 37.33 28.79 16.88
N GLU A 37 38.21 28.56 15.89
CA GLU A 37 39.54 29.20 15.85
C GLU A 37 39.45 30.72 15.74
N LEU A 38 38.56 31.24 14.90
CA LEU A 38 38.27 32.67 14.75
C LEU A 38 37.80 33.28 16.08
N SER A 39 36.92 32.58 16.81
CA SER A 39 36.40 33.06 18.10
C SER A 39 37.52 33.21 19.14
N LYS A 40 38.47 32.27 19.18
CA LYS A 40 39.66 32.32 20.05
C LYS A 40 40.57 33.49 19.67
N LYS A 41 40.83 33.68 18.37
CA LYS A 41 41.64 34.81 17.87
C LYS A 41 40.98 36.17 18.16
N LYS A 42 39.67 36.32 17.94
CA LYS A 42 38.92 37.55 18.25
C LYS A 42 38.91 37.85 19.75
N ALA A 43 38.79 36.83 20.60
CA ALA A 43 38.90 37.00 22.05
C ALA A 43 40.28 37.53 22.47
N GLN A 44 41.36 36.96 21.92
CA GLN A 44 42.73 37.41 22.17
C GLN A 44 42.98 38.85 21.66
N ILE A 45 42.48 39.18 20.48
CA ILE A 45 42.57 40.55 19.92
C ILE A 45 41.84 41.53 20.85
N ASN A 46 40.64 41.18 21.32
CA ASN A 46 39.87 42.06 22.20
C ASN A 46 40.61 42.33 23.52
N GLU A 47 41.12 41.28 24.17
CA GLU A 47 41.91 41.39 25.41
C GLU A 47 43.15 42.28 25.23
N ARG A 48 43.92 42.06 24.16
CA ARG A 48 45.11 42.85 23.85
C ARG A 48 44.77 44.29 23.45
N SER A 49 43.64 44.50 22.76
CA SER A 49 43.16 45.84 22.40
C SER A 49 42.74 46.66 23.62
N LEU A 50 42.12 46.00 24.61
CA LEU A 50 41.74 46.60 25.88
C LEU A 50 42.97 47.02 26.67
N ALA A 51 44.02 46.19 26.71
CA ALA A 51 45.30 46.53 27.34
C ALA A 51 45.96 47.75 26.67
N VAL A 52 46.03 47.77 25.32
CA VAL A 52 46.61 48.90 24.57
C VAL A 52 45.80 50.19 24.77
N LYS A 53 44.46 50.13 24.74
CA LYS A 53 43.59 51.28 24.99
C LYS A 53 43.69 51.79 26.43
N ALA A 54 43.80 50.89 27.41
CA ALA A 54 43.97 51.26 28.81
C ALA A 54 45.26 52.07 29.02
N GLU A 55 46.38 51.65 28.42
CA GLU A 55 47.64 52.38 28.52
C GLU A 55 47.61 53.73 27.78
N LEU A 56 46.95 53.82 26.63
CA LEU A 56 46.79 55.09 25.89
C LEU A 56 45.90 56.10 26.64
N SER A 57 44.79 55.64 27.22
CA SER A 57 43.81 56.49 27.91
C SER A 57 44.36 57.22 29.13
N GLN A 58 45.46 56.73 29.73
CA GLN A 58 46.10 57.37 30.88
C GLN A 58 46.87 58.65 30.50
N VAL A 59 47.27 58.78 29.24
CA VAL A 59 48.20 59.83 28.79
C VAL A 59 47.56 60.85 27.86
N GLU A 60 46.58 60.41 27.06
CA GLU A 60 45.74 61.30 26.25
C GLU A 60 45.22 62.54 27.01
N PRO A 61 44.65 62.43 28.23
CA PRO A 61 44.19 63.60 28.96
C PRO A 61 45.34 64.50 29.44
N ILE A 62 46.52 63.93 29.73
CA ILE A 62 47.71 64.69 30.18
C ILE A 62 48.27 65.54 29.03
N VAL A 63 48.28 64.98 27.81
CA VAL A 63 48.73 65.68 26.61
C VAL A 63 47.72 66.75 26.20
N GLU A 64 46.41 66.46 26.25
CA GLU A 64 45.38 67.42 25.89
C GLU A 64 45.28 68.59 26.88
N ASP A 65 45.38 68.31 28.18
CA ASP A 65 45.47 69.34 29.23
C ASP A 65 46.71 70.23 29.04
N ALA A 66 47.86 69.65 28.67
CA ALA A 66 49.06 70.41 28.37
C ALA A 66 48.94 71.23 27.06
N ARG A 67 48.25 70.70 26.04
CA ARG A 67 47.98 71.41 24.77
C ARG A 67 47.07 72.62 24.97
N LEU A 68 46.01 72.46 25.77
CA LEU A 68 45.10 73.54 26.12
C LEU A 68 45.81 74.63 26.94
N ALA A 69 46.71 74.23 27.86
CA ALA A 69 47.53 75.17 28.63
C ALA A 69 48.44 76.03 27.73
N VAL A 70 49.05 75.45 26.69
CA VAL A 70 49.89 76.19 25.72
C VAL A 70 49.04 77.11 24.82
N LYS A 71 47.86 76.65 24.38
CA LYS A 71 46.93 77.48 23.58
C LYS A 71 46.41 78.70 24.36
N GLY A 72 46.40 78.63 25.69
CA GLY A 72 46.01 79.71 26.59
C GLY A 72 47.03 80.84 26.79
N ILE A 73 48.25 80.73 26.23
CA ILE A 73 49.29 81.75 26.38
C ILE A 73 48.89 83.04 25.63
N LYS A 74 48.83 84.17 26.34
CA LYS A 74 48.45 85.46 25.74
C LYS A 74 49.62 86.07 24.97
N ARG A 75 49.34 86.69 23.82
CA ARG A 75 50.35 87.35 22.95
C ARG A 75 51.25 88.34 23.71
N GLN A 76 50.72 89.03 24.73
CA GLN A 76 51.47 89.96 25.59
C GLN A 76 52.61 89.26 26.36
N GLN A 77 52.39 88.05 26.86
CA GLN A 77 53.37 87.28 27.64
C GLN A 77 54.55 86.79 26.76
N LEU A 78 54.30 86.59 25.46
CA LEU A 78 55.34 86.30 24.48
C LEU A 78 56.14 87.54 24.08
N VAL A 79 55.50 88.72 24.03
CA VAL A 79 56.20 90.00 23.78
C VAL A 79 57.17 90.33 24.92
N GLU A 80 56.79 90.04 26.17
CA GLU A 80 57.66 90.18 27.35
C GLU A 80 58.92 89.31 27.25
N LEU A 81 58.77 88.05 26.84
CA LEU A 81 59.90 87.13 26.62
C LEU A 81 60.79 87.55 25.44
N ARG A 82 60.19 88.12 24.37
CA ARG A 82 60.91 88.63 23.19
C ARG A 82 61.76 89.87 23.47
N ALA A 83 61.40 90.65 24.49
CA ALA A 83 62.07 91.90 24.85
C ALA A 83 63.32 91.73 25.75
N LEU A 84 63.53 90.55 26.33
CA LEU A 84 64.64 90.28 27.25
C LEU A 84 65.99 90.16 26.52
N GLY A 85 66.94 91.06 26.85
CA GLY A 85 68.32 90.99 26.38
C GLY A 85 69.14 89.88 27.03
N ASN A 86 68.93 89.64 28.33
CA ASN A 86 69.51 88.55 29.12
C ASN A 86 68.42 87.89 29.97
N PRO A 87 67.99 86.65 29.68
CA PRO A 87 66.89 86.01 30.39
C PRO A 87 67.31 85.41 31.74
N PRO A 88 66.38 85.28 32.71
CA PRO A 88 66.57 84.43 33.88
C PRO A 88 66.90 82.98 33.48
N LYS A 89 67.71 82.29 34.30
CA LYS A 89 68.18 80.91 34.01
C LYS A 89 67.03 79.95 33.66
N MET A 90 65.90 80.05 34.37
CA MET A 90 64.74 79.20 34.12
C MET A 90 64.12 79.45 32.74
N VAL A 91 63.95 80.71 32.33
CA VAL A 91 63.40 81.07 31.01
C VAL A 91 64.29 80.50 29.89
N LYS A 92 65.61 80.60 30.05
CA LYS A 92 66.57 80.02 29.12
C LYS A 92 66.42 78.50 29.02
N LEU A 93 66.40 77.79 30.15
CA LEU A 93 66.23 76.32 30.19
C LEU A 93 64.89 75.85 29.60
N THR A 94 63.79 76.57 29.87
CA THR A 94 62.48 76.23 29.29
C THR A 94 62.45 76.39 27.77
N MET A 95 63.07 77.44 27.23
CA MET A 95 63.08 77.66 25.78
C MET A 95 64.06 76.75 25.06
N GLU A 96 65.20 76.44 25.69
CA GLU A 96 66.13 75.41 25.24
C GLU A 96 65.45 74.04 25.17
N SER A 97 64.68 73.67 26.19
CA SER A 97 63.95 72.41 26.23
C SER A 97 62.89 72.30 25.12
N VAL A 98 62.16 73.38 24.81
CA VAL A 98 61.17 73.40 23.73
C VAL A 98 61.85 73.33 22.36
N CYS A 99 62.94 74.07 22.15
CA CYS A 99 63.69 74.04 20.88
C CYS A 99 64.41 72.70 20.66
N ALA A 100 64.91 72.07 21.73
CA ALA A 100 65.52 70.74 21.66
C ALA A 100 64.49 69.66 21.30
N LEU A 101 63.22 69.81 21.70
CA LEU A 101 62.14 68.91 21.32
C LEU A 101 61.73 69.07 19.84
N PHE A 102 61.96 70.25 19.26
CA PHE A 102 61.86 70.49 17.80
C PHE A 102 63.10 70.00 17.02
N GLY A 103 64.13 69.46 17.67
CA GLY A 103 65.32 68.90 17.02
C GLY A 103 66.44 69.89 16.71
N GLU A 104 66.38 71.13 17.19
CA GLU A 104 67.40 72.15 16.93
C GLU A 104 68.66 71.94 17.79
N THR A 105 69.85 72.07 17.18
CA THR A 105 71.13 71.80 17.85
C THR A 105 71.84 73.04 18.41
N ASP A 106 71.48 74.24 17.93
CA ASP A 106 72.12 75.51 18.31
C ASP A 106 71.42 76.17 19.52
N LEU A 107 72.04 76.04 20.70
CA LEU A 107 71.49 76.50 21.99
C LEU A 107 71.88 77.94 22.36
N ASP A 108 72.24 78.76 21.38
CA ASP A 108 72.54 80.17 21.62
C ASP A 108 71.26 81.00 21.78
N TRP A 109 71.20 81.87 22.80
CA TRP A 109 70.02 82.68 23.10
C TRP A 109 69.56 83.54 21.91
N LYS A 110 70.50 83.98 21.06
CA LYS A 110 70.19 84.70 19.82
C LYS A 110 69.40 83.85 18.82
N HIS A 111 69.72 82.57 18.71
CA HIS A 111 69.05 81.62 17.82
C HIS A 111 67.67 81.22 18.38
N ILE A 112 67.59 80.90 19.67
CA ILE A 112 66.32 80.63 20.38
C ILE A 112 65.35 81.81 20.27
N ARG A 113 65.86 83.05 20.39
CA ARG A 113 65.06 84.27 20.23
C ARG A 113 64.50 84.42 18.81
N SER A 114 65.23 84.01 17.77
CA SER A 114 64.75 84.01 16.38
C SER A 114 63.56 83.06 16.19
N ILE A 115 63.60 81.89 16.83
CA ILE A 115 62.53 80.89 16.78
C ILE A 115 61.27 81.39 17.51
N ILE A 116 61.43 82.03 18.68
CA ILE A 116 60.33 82.63 19.44
C ILE A 116 59.69 83.83 18.71
N MET A 117 60.45 84.52 17.84
CA MET A 117 59.95 85.67 17.06
C MET A 117 59.05 85.27 15.90
N LYS A 118 59.09 84.02 15.42
CA LYS A 118 58.16 83.52 14.40
C LYS A 118 56.73 83.53 14.95
N ASP A 119 55.77 83.97 14.14
CA ASP A 119 54.35 84.03 14.54
C ASP A 119 53.71 82.62 14.66
N ASP A 120 54.31 81.60 14.05
CA ASP A 120 53.83 80.20 14.05
C ASP A 120 54.30 79.36 15.25
N PHE A 121 55.05 79.95 16.19
CA PHE A 121 55.66 79.21 17.31
C PHE A 121 54.64 78.43 18.16
N ILE A 122 53.52 79.05 18.55
CA ILE A 122 52.46 78.36 19.31
C ILE A 122 51.74 77.31 18.44
N ALA A 123 51.51 77.59 17.16
CA ALA A 123 50.83 76.67 16.26
C ALA A 123 51.64 75.37 16.06
N ASN A 124 52.96 75.48 15.98
CA ASN A 124 53.87 74.35 15.86
C ASN A 124 53.92 73.51 17.15
N ILE A 125 53.73 74.11 18.33
CA ILE A 125 53.66 73.39 19.60
C ILE A 125 52.32 72.65 19.76
N VAL A 126 51.22 73.27 19.34
CA VAL A 126 49.87 72.69 19.43
C VAL A 126 49.66 71.54 18.43
N ASN A 127 50.30 71.62 17.27
CA ASN A 127 50.21 70.61 16.20
C ASN A 127 51.44 69.69 16.15
N PHE A 128 52.25 69.66 17.21
CA PHE A 128 53.45 68.82 17.25
C PHE A 128 53.07 67.34 17.22
N ASP A 129 53.64 66.60 16.27
CA ASP A 129 53.47 65.16 16.19
C ASP A 129 54.43 64.48 17.16
N THR A 130 53.89 64.03 18.28
CA THR A 130 54.65 63.33 19.33
C THR A 130 55.25 61.99 18.87
N GLY A 131 54.82 61.46 17.71
CA GLY A 131 55.42 60.28 17.08
C GLY A 131 56.77 60.55 16.39
N SER A 132 57.18 61.81 16.25
CA SER A 132 58.44 62.22 15.59
C SER A 132 59.63 62.39 16.55
N VAL A 133 59.44 62.20 17.85
CA VAL A 133 60.50 62.31 18.86
C VAL A 133 61.42 61.08 18.78
N SER A 134 62.63 61.27 18.26
CA SER A 134 63.66 60.22 18.24
C SER A 134 64.09 59.84 19.66
N PRO A 135 64.45 58.56 19.93
CA PRO A 135 65.00 58.13 21.22
C PRO A 135 66.22 58.96 21.67
N GLU A 136 66.98 59.49 20.71
CA GLU A 136 68.14 60.35 20.96
C GLU A 136 67.75 61.72 21.55
N ILE A 137 66.64 62.29 21.06
CA ILE A 137 66.08 63.56 21.55
C ILE A 137 65.51 63.34 22.95
N HIS A 138 64.83 62.22 23.17
CA HIS A 138 64.26 61.85 24.47
C HIS A 138 65.34 61.68 25.56
N GLN A 139 66.42 60.96 25.27
CA GLN A 139 67.55 60.77 26.20
C GLN A 139 68.26 62.08 26.52
N ARG A 140 68.48 62.93 25.50
CA ARG A 140 69.09 64.25 25.67
C ARG A 140 68.23 65.14 26.57
N MET A 141 66.92 65.12 26.37
CA MET A 141 65.96 65.90 27.16
C MET A 141 65.87 65.44 28.63
N THR A 142 65.85 64.12 28.84
CA THR A 142 65.77 63.53 30.18
C THR A 142 67.04 63.77 30.99
N ASN A 143 68.22 63.67 30.37
CA ASN A 143 69.50 63.85 31.06
C ASN A 143 69.88 65.32 31.27
N SER A 144 69.57 66.22 30.34
CA SER A 144 69.98 67.62 30.41
C SER A 144 69.04 68.51 31.21
N TYR A 145 67.73 68.20 31.25
CA TYR A 145 66.73 69.13 31.81
C TYR A 145 65.88 68.51 32.94
N ILE A 146 65.33 67.31 32.75
CA ILE A 146 64.35 66.73 33.70
C ILE A 146 64.99 66.26 35.02
N LYS A 147 66.24 65.78 35.00
CA LYS A 147 66.94 65.36 36.23
C LYS A 147 67.35 66.52 37.14
N SER A 148 67.30 67.76 36.66
CA SER A 148 67.62 68.93 37.48
C SER A 148 66.43 69.28 38.39
N SER A 149 66.63 69.24 39.72
CA SER A 149 65.63 69.57 40.75
C SER A 149 65.00 70.97 40.59
N GLU A 150 65.68 71.86 39.88
CA GLU A 150 65.21 73.23 39.62
C GLU A 150 64.18 73.31 38.48
N TYR A 151 64.08 72.32 37.59
CA TYR A 151 63.19 72.35 36.42
C TYR A 151 61.77 71.84 36.73
N ASN A 152 60.98 72.68 37.41
CA ASN A 152 59.60 72.38 37.78
C ASN A 152 58.61 73.47 37.32
N PHE A 153 57.32 73.12 37.27
CA PHE A 153 56.26 74.01 36.81
C PHE A 153 56.19 75.32 37.62
N GLU A 154 56.35 75.24 38.93
CA GLU A 154 56.24 76.39 39.84
C GLU A 154 57.40 77.39 39.71
N ALA A 155 58.62 76.89 39.50
CA ALA A 155 59.81 77.71 39.26
C ALA A 155 59.76 78.37 37.88
N ALA A 156 59.22 77.66 36.87
CA ALA A 156 59.01 78.19 35.53
C ALA A 156 57.90 79.26 35.50
N ASP A 157 56.78 79.05 36.18
CA ASP A 157 55.67 80.02 36.27
C ASP A 157 56.05 81.27 37.07
N ARG A 158 56.86 81.11 38.13
CA ARG A 158 57.42 82.24 38.89
C ARG A 158 58.40 83.08 38.07
N ALA A 159 59.14 82.47 37.15
CA ALA A 159 60.07 83.17 36.27
C ALA A 159 59.37 83.85 35.09
N SER A 160 58.33 83.22 34.52
CA SER A 160 57.44 83.82 33.52
C SER A 160 56.14 83.03 33.43
N LYS A 161 55.01 83.74 33.39
CA LYS A 161 53.67 83.15 33.22
C LYS A 161 53.47 82.39 31.91
N ALA A 162 54.35 82.56 30.92
CA ALA A 162 54.34 81.79 29.68
C ALA A 162 55.23 80.54 29.72
N CYS A 163 56.20 80.47 30.65
CA CYS A 163 57.14 79.34 30.75
C CYS A 163 56.52 78.13 31.48
N GLY A 164 55.63 78.33 32.46
CA GLY A 164 54.95 77.24 33.17
C GLY A 164 54.21 76.26 32.23
N PRO A 165 53.28 76.74 31.38
CA PRO A 165 52.58 75.89 30.41
C PRO A 165 53.50 75.15 29.43
N LEU A 166 54.61 75.77 29.03
CA LEU A 166 55.59 75.16 28.12
C LEU A 166 56.35 74.00 28.77
N VAL A 167 56.72 74.12 30.06
CA VAL A 167 57.34 73.01 30.80
C VAL A 167 56.38 71.83 30.97
N LYS A 168 55.11 72.12 31.29
CA LYS A 168 54.07 71.09 31.41
C LYS A 168 53.85 70.35 30.09
N TRP A 169 53.90 71.06 28.97
CA TRP A 169 53.83 70.48 27.63
C TRP A 169 55.04 69.59 27.33
N VAL A 170 56.28 70.07 27.52
CA VAL A 170 57.49 69.26 27.30
C VAL A 170 57.46 67.96 28.13
N GLN A 171 57.04 68.03 29.40
CA GLN A 171 56.91 66.86 30.27
C GLN A 171 55.80 65.89 29.80
N ALA A 172 54.68 66.40 29.32
CA ALA A 172 53.59 65.58 28.79
C ALA A 172 53.97 64.88 27.48
N GLN A 173 54.70 65.56 26.59
CA GLN A 173 55.18 64.99 25.31
C GLN A 173 56.20 63.87 25.53
N LEU A 174 57.12 64.02 26.49
CA LEU A 174 58.13 62.99 26.79
C LEU A 174 57.50 61.74 27.43
N LYS A 175 56.53 61.92 28.35
CA LYS A 175 55.77 60.80 28.93
C LYS A 175 54.93 60.05 27.89
N TYR A 176 54.40 60.77 26.89
CA TYR A 176 53.67 60.16 25.79
C TYR A 176 54.60 59.41 24.83
N ALA A 177 55.80 59.93 24.56
CA ALA A 177 56.82 59.24 23.78
C ALA A 177 57.28 57.93 24.45
N ASP A 178 57.51 57.91 25.76
CA ASP A 178 57.86 56.70 26.52
C ASP A 178 56.80 55.59 26.40
N ILE A 179 55.53 55.99 26.45
CA ILE A 179 54.40 55.07 26.40
C ILE A 179 54.14 54.60 24.96
N LEU A 180 54.36 55.45 23.96
CA LEU A 180 54.35 55.05 22.55
C LEU A 180 55.43 54.01 22.23
N GLU A 181 56.64 54.16 22.78
CA GLU A 181 57.73 53.20 22.59
C GLU A 181 57.39 51.84 23.24
N ARG A 182 56.80 51.85 24.44
CA ARG A 182 56.33 50.64 25.13
C ARG A 182 55.16 49.94 24.42
N ILE A 183 54.26 50.70 23.82
CA ILE A 183 53.07 50.19 23.11
C ILE A 183 53.40 49.77 21.66
N GLY A 184 54.53 50.22 21.11
CA GLY A 184 54.99 49.88 19.76
C GLY A 184 55.03 48.37 19.42
N PRO A 185 55.62 47.49 20.26
CA PRO A 185 55.58 46.05 20.02
C PRO A 185 54.16 45.47 20.11
N LEU A 186 53.36 45.89 21.09
CA LEU A 186 51.97 45.44 21.28
C LEU A 186 51.07 45.83 20.10
N ARG A 187 51.24 47.02 19.52
CA ARG A 187 50.52 47.47 18.32
C ARG A 187 50.88 46.65 17.08
N ARG A 188 52.15 46.28 16.91
CA ARG A 188 52.60 45.44 15.78
C ARG A 188 52.07 44.01 15.88
N GLU A 189 52.08 43.45 17.09
CA GLU A 189 51.50 42.14 17.37
C GLU A 189 49.98 42.14 17.15
N LEU A 190 49.28 43.17 17.64
CA LEU A 190 47.84 43.33 17.45
C LEU A 190 47.47 43.49 15.96
N ALA A 191 48.23 44.28 15.20
CA ALA A 191 48.04 44.40 13.75
C ALA A 191 48.32 43.09 12.99
N ALA A 192 49.26 42.25 13.46
CA ALA A 192 49.52 40.94 12.87
C ALA A 192 48.38 39.95 13.18
N LEU A 193 47.87 39.95 14.41
CA LEU A 193 46.72 39.15 14.82
C LEU A 193 45.44 39.56 14.09
N GLU A 194 45.20 40.86 13.91
CA GLU A 194 44.07 41.40 13.14
C GLU A 194 44.12 40.96 11.67
N ARG A 195 45.31 40.98 11.04
CA ARG A 195 45.46 40.44 9.66
C ARG A 195 45.16 38.95 9.59
N SER A 196 45.72 38.15 10.50
CA SER A 196 45.46 36.71 10.53
C SER A 196 43.98 36.40 10.79
N ALA A 197 43.33 37.16 11.68
CA ALA A 197 41.89 37.01 11.94
C ALA A 197 41.04 37.34 10.71
N ASN A 198 41.36 38.44 10.00
CA ASN A 198 40.66 38.82 8.76
C ASN A 198 40.85 37.78 7.64
N GLU A 199 42.03 37.17 7.51
CA GLU A 199 42.26 36.09 6.56
C GLU A 199 41.41 34.85 6.90
N THR A 200 41.37 34.44 8.18
CA THR A 200 40.50 33.33 8.62
C THR A 200 39.02 33.66 8.51
N GLU A 201 38.63 34.93 8.68
CA GLU A 201 37.26 35.39 8.50
C GLU A 201 36.83 35.29 7.03
N SER A 202 37.70 35.70 6.10
CA SER A 202 37.44 35.54 4.66
C SER A 202 37.35 34.06 4.26
N GLN A 203 38.16 33.18 4.87
CA GLN A 203 38.07 31.74 4.64
C GLN A 203 36.75 31.17 5.18
N ALA A 204 36.35 31.56 6.39
CA ALA A 204 35.07 31.15 6.98
C ALA A 204 33.87 31.62 6.17
N GLU A 205 33.93 32.83 5.60
CA GLU A 205 32.86 33.35 4.75
C GLU A 205 32.75 32.56 3.43
N LYS A 206 33.89 32.22 2.80
CA LYS A 206 33.93 31.37 1.61
C LYS A 206 33.38 29.97 1.87
N THR A 207 33.77 29.33 2.98
CA THR A 207 33.25 28.00 3.34
C THR A 207 31.77 28.05 3.69
N ASN A 208 31.29 29.11 4.35
CA ASN A 208 29.86 29.28 4.62
C ASN A 208 29.03 29.44 3.34
N ILE A 209 29.49 30.24 2.38
CA ILE A 209 28.82 30.40 1.07
C ILE A 209 28.76 29.05 0.33
N LEU A 210 29.85 28.26 0.39
CA LEU A 210 29.87 26.93 -0.21
C LEU A 210 28.86 26.00 0.46
N VAL A 211 28.83 25.94 1.80
CA VAL A 211 27.86 25.14 2.57
C VAL A 211 26.43 25.54 2.23
N ASP A 212 26.12 26.83 2.18
CA ASP A 212 24.79 27.33 1.79
C ASP A 212 24.40 26.90 0.35
N SER A 213 25.36 26.93 -0.58
CA SER A 213 25.11 26.49 -1.96
C SER A 213 24.87 24.97 -2.05
N LEU A 214 25.63 24.18 -1.28
CA LEU A 214 25.47 22.73 -1.20
C LEU A 214 24.14 22.36 -0.55
N GLU A 215 23.77 22.98 0.56
CA GLU A 215 22.48 22.77 1.23
C GLU A 215 21.29 23.10 0.31
N LYS A 216 21.38 24.18 -0.49
CA LYS A 216 20.38 24.50 -1.54
C LYS A 216 20.30 23.41 -2.61
N SER A 217 21.43 22.96 -3.15
CA SER A 217 21.45 21.90 -4.16
C SER A 217 20.87 20.58 -3.64
N ILE A 218 21.14 20.25 -2.36
CA ILE A 218 20.57 19.06 -1.70
C ILE A 218 19.06 19.20 -1.55
N ALA A 219 18.55 20.38 -1.23
CA ALA A 219 17.11 20.62 -1.14
C ALA A 219 16.42 20.44 -2.50
N GLU A 220 16.99 20.98 -3.57
CA GLU A 220 16.50 20.78 -4.95
C GLU A 220 16.50 19.30 -5.34
N TYR A 221 17.60 18.58 -5.09
CA TYR A 221 17.67 17.15 -5.39
C TYR A 221 16.72 16.29 -4.56
N LYS A 222 16.45 16.67 -3.30
CA LYS A 222 15.43 16.00 -2.47
C LYS A 222 14.02 16.15 -3.05
N GLU A 223 13.69 17.35 -3.55
CA GLU A 223 12.39 17.61 -4.18
C GLU A 223 12.25 16.84 -5.50
N GLU A 224 13.26 16.90 -6.37
CA GLU A 224 13.28 16.13 -7.62
C GLU A 224 13.19 14.62 -7.38
N TYR A 225 13.93 14.10 -6.39
CA TYR A 225 13.87 12.69 -6.01
C TYR A 225 12.48 12.30 -5.48
N ALA A 226 11.87 13.12 -4.63
CA ALA A 226 10.52 12.89 -4.11
C ALA A 226 9.48 12.84 -5.24
N ASN A 227 9.57 13.74 -6.21
CA ASN A 227 8.70 13.76 -7.38
C ASN A 227 8.88 12.50 -8.25
N LEU A 228 10.12 12.12 -8.55
CA LEU A 228 10.42 10.90 -9.33
C LEU A 228 9.92 9.62 -8.65
N ILE A 229 10.09 9.51 -7.33
CA ILE A 229 9.59 8.35 -6.56
C ILE A 229 8.06 8.34 -6.53
N SER A 230 7.42 9.49 -6.34
CA SER A 230 5.95 9.61 -6.36
C SER A 230 5.39 9.13 -7.70
N GLU A 231 5.95 9.61 -8.81
CA GLU A 231 5.55 9.19 -10.15
C GLU A 231 5.82 7.71 -10.40
N SER A 232 6.98 7.19 -10.00
CA SER A 232 7.32 5.77 -10.10
C SER A 232 6.33 4.89 -9.32
N GLN A 233 5.97 5.30 -8.10
CA GLN A 233 4.96 4.62 -7.29
C GLN A 233 3.56 4.68 -7.91
N GLN A 234 3.18 5.82 -8.51
CA GLN A 234 1.91 5.95 -9.21
C GLN A 234 1.84 5.05 -10.44
N ILE A 235 2.93 4.98 -11.22
CA ILE A 235 3.04 4.07 -12.36
C ILE A 235 2.96 2.61 -11.90
N LYS A 236 3.70 2.22 -10.85
CA LYS A 236 3.62 0.87 -10.27
C LYS A 236 2.20 0.50 -9.86
N ARG A 237 1.51 1.37 -9.14
CA ARG A 237 0.12 1.15 -8.74
C ARG A 237 -0.81 1.04 -9.95
N SER A 238 -0.61 1.86 -10.97
CA SER A 238 -1.41 1.77 -12.20
C SER A 238 -1.15 0.45 -12.95
N MET A 239 0.10 -0.01 -12.97
CA MET A 239 0.51 -1.24 -13.63
C MET A 239 -0.09 -2.47 -12.93
N THR A 240 -0.03 -2.54 -11.60
CA THR A 240 -0.66 -3.63 -10.84
C THR A 240 -2.17 -3.63 -10.98
N LEU A 241 -2.82 -2.46 -11.00
CA LEU A 241 -4.26 -2.35 -11.26
C LEU A 241 -4.64 -2.84 -12.67
N VAL A 242 -3.86 -2.48 -13.69
CA VAL A 242 -4.10 -2.94 -15.06
C VAL A 242 -3.85 -4.45 -15.18
N GLU A 243 -2.80 -4.97 -14.57
CA GLU A 243 -2.49 -6.40 -14.55
C GLU A 243 -3.60 -7.22 -13.88
N LEU A 244 -4.13 -6.75 -12.75
CA LEU A 244 -5.30 -7.34 -12.09
C LEU A 244 -6.52 -7.32 -13.02
N LYS A 245 -6.78 -6.19 -13.70
CA LYS A 245 -7.89 -6.07 -14.66
C LYS A 245 -7.75 -7.01 -15.85
N VAL A 246 -6.54 -7.17 -16.39
CA VAL A 246 -6.27 -8.08 -17.51
C VAL A 246 -6.46 -9.52 -17.08
N THR A 247 -5.86 -9.92 -15.95
CA THR A 247 -6.01 -11.29 -15.40
C THR A 247 -7.48 -11.62 -15.14
N ARG A 248 -8.22 -10.69 -14.55
CA ARG A 248 -9.66 -10.83 -14.33
C ARG A 248 -10.43 -10.93 -15.64
N SER A 249 -10.09 -10.12 -16.64
CA SER A 249 -10.73 -10.17 -17.97
C SER A 249 -10.53 -11.50 -18.66
N ILE A 250 -9.32 -12.07 -18.59
CA ILE A 250 -9.01 -13.36 -19.19
C ILE A 250 -9.83 -14.45 -18.51
N SER A 251 -9.77 -14.53 -17.18
CA SER A 251 -10.54 -15.53 -16.40
C SER A 251 -12.05 -15.44 -16.65
N LEU A 252 -12.59 -14.21 -16.68
CA LEU A 252 -14.00 -13.96 -16.94
C LEU A 252 -14.39 -14.40 -18.37
N THR A 253 -13.57 -14.08 -19.37
CA THR A 253 -13.82 -14.44 -20.77
C THR A 253 -13.77 -15.95 -20.97
N GLU A 254 -12.78 -16.62 -20.39
CA GLU A 254 -12.66 -18.09 -20.45
C GLU A 254 -13.86 -18.77 -19.78
N SER A 255 -14.27 -18.28 -18.61
CA SER A 255 -15.41 -18.84 -17.87
C SER A 255 -16.73 -18.63 -18.63
N LEU A 256 -17.00 -17.42 -19.12
CA LEU A 256 -18.19 -17.14 -19.94
C LEU A 256 -18.18 -17.91 -21.27
N ALA A 257 -17.01 -18.10 -21.90
CA ALA A 257 -16.91 -18.89 -23.13
C ALA A 257 -17.24 -20.37 -22.89
N SER A 258 -16.77 -20.93 -21.76
CA SER A 258 -17.11 -22.31 -21.38
C SER A 258 -18.61 -22.47 -21.12
N GLU A 259 -19.23 -21.50 -20.46
CA GLU A 259 -20.66 -21.49 -20.15
C GLU A 259 -21.51 -21.33 -21.42
N GLN A 260 -21.09 -20.44 -22.32
CA GLN A 260 -21.72 -20.26 -23.63
C GLN A 260 -21.68 -21.56 -24.44
N LEU A 261 -20.55 -22.28 -24.45
CA LEU A 261 -20.44 -23.55 -25.15
C LEU A 261 -21.36 -24.62 -24.54
N ARG A 262 -21.45 -24.67 -23.21
CA ARG A 262 -22.35 -25.58 -22.48
C ARG A 262 -23.81 -25.32 -22.86
N TRP A 263 -24.28 -24.09 -22.69
CA TRP A 263 -25.66 -23.71 -23.05
C TRP A 263 -25.96 -23.93 -24.54
N ARG A 264 -24.99 -23.70 -25.42
CA ARG A 264 -25.17 -23.96 -26.86
C ARG A 264 -25.33 -25.45 -27.15
N THR A 265 -24.54 -26.28 -26.46
CA THR A 265 -24.62 -27.74 -26.58
C THR A 265 -25.95 -28.24 -26.02
N GLU A 266 -26.35 -27.78 -24.83
CA GLU A 266 -27.63 -28.12 -24.22
C GLU A 266 -28.83 -27.67 -25.07
N SER A 267 -28.78 -26.47 -25.65
CA SER A 267 -29.82 -26.00 -26.57
C SER A 267 -29.92 -26.88 -27.81
N HIS A 268 -28.77 -27.31 -28.36
CA HIS A 268 -28.75 -28.22 -29.50
C HIS A 268 -29.32 -29.59 -29.14
N THR A 269 -28.91 -30.18 -28.01
CA THR A 269 -29.45 -31.47 -27.54
C THR A 269 -30.93 -31.38 -27.19
N PHE A 270 -31.40 -30.26 -26.64
CA PHE A 270 -32.81 -30.05 -26.37
C PHE A 270 -33.63 -29.99 -27.66
N ASN A 271 -33.09 -29.35 -28.70
CA ASN A 271 -33.77 -29.29 -29.99
C ASN A 271 -33.81 -30.66 -30.68
N THR A 272 -32.73 -31.45 -30.61
CA THR A 272 -32.74 -32.83 -31.12
C THR A 272 -33.73 -33.69 -30.34
N GLN A 273 -33.71 -33.65 -29.00
CA GLN A 273 -34.70 -34.34 -28.16
C GLN A 273 -36.12 -33.94 -28.51
N ARG A 274 -36.40 -32.66 -28.71
CA ARG A 274 -37.73 -32.17 -29.10
C ARG A 274 -38.22 -32.80 -30.41
N THR A 275 -37.31 -33.05 -31.36
CA THR A 275 -37.67 -33.70 -32.63
C THR A 275 -37.87 -35.21 -32.51
N THR A 276 -37.17 -35.90 -31.60
CA THR A 276 -37.20 -37.36 -31.46
C THR A 276 -38.24 -37.86 -30.44
N ILE A 277 -38.70 -37.01 -29.52
CA ILE A 277 -39.67 -37.37 -28.46
C ILE A 277 -40.89 -38.16 -28.99
N PRO A 278 -41.55 -37.78 -30.10
CA PRO A 278 -42.73 -38.52 -30.57
C PRO A 278 -42.43 -39.99 -30.89
N GLY A 279 -41.27 -40.27 -31.52
CA GLY A 279 -40.84 -41.62 -31.82
C GLY A 279 -40.39 -42.39 -30.56
N ASP A 280 -39.61 -41.73 -29.70
CA ASP A 280 -39.09 -42.33 -28.45
C ASP A 280 -40.23 -42.71 -27.49
N VAL A 281 -41.25 -41.86 -27.37
CA VAL A 281 -42.46 -42.12 -26.57
C VAL A 281 -43.28 -43.26 -27.17
N LEU A 282 -43.40 -43.35 -28.50
CA LEU A 282 -44.13 -44.45 -29.13
C LEU A 282 -43.44 -45.80 -28.88
N LEU A 283 -42.12 -45.87 -29.06
CA LEU A 283 -41.35 -47.07 -28.78
C LEU A 283 -41.44 -47.48 -27.31
N SER A 284 -41.34 -46.50 -26.42
CA SER A 284 -41.49 -46.70 -24.97
C SER A 284 -42.87 -47.20 -24.58
N ALA A 285 -43.93 -46.63 -25.16
CA ALA A 285 -45.30 -47.07 -24.93
C ALA A 285 -45.52 -48.49 -25.45
N ALA A 286 -45.07 -48.79 -26.67
CA ALA A 286 -45.15 -50.13 -27.26
C ALA A 286 -44.40 -51.17 -26.40
N PHE A 287 -43.23 -50.79 -25.89
CA PHE A 287 -42.45 -51.62 -24.97
C PHE A 287 -43.25 -51.95 -23.70
N LEU A 288 -43.77 -50.92 -23.01
CA LEU A 288 -44.52 -51.11 -21.78
C LEU A 288 -45.83 -51.91 -21.97
N THR A 289 -46.49 -51.79 -23.12
CA THR A 289 -47.77 -52.47 -23.38
C THR A 289 -47.63 -53.90 -23.86
N TYR A 290 -46.62 -54.20 -24.69
CA TYR A 290 -46.53 -55.49 -25.40
C TYR A 290 -45.33 -56.34 -25.00
N CYS A 291 -44.20 -55.76 -24.59
CA CYS A 291 -42.96 -56.52 -24.37
C CYS A 291 -42.98 -57.39 -23.10
N GLY A 292 -43.84 -57.09 -22.13
CA GLY A 292 -43.87 -57.81 -20.84
C GLY A 292 -44.13 -59.31 -20.93
N PHE A 293 -44.87 -59.77 -21.96
CA PHE A 293 -45.17 -61.18 -22.17
C PHE A 293 -44.03 -61.95 -22.87
N PHE A 294 -43.20 -61.25 -23.65
CA PHE A 294 -42.21 -61.85 -24.52
C PHE A 294 -40.87 -62.08 -23.82
N ASP A 295 -40.11 -63.06 -24.31
CA ASP A 295 -38.72 -63.29 -23.95
C ASP A 295 -37.79 -62.24 -24.59
N GLN A 296 -36.53 -62.20 -24.14
CA GLN A 296 -35.56 -61.20 -24.58
C GLN A 296 -35.39 -61.14 -26.11
N GLN A 297 -35.35 -62.28 -26.80
CA GLN A 297 -35.13 -62.31 -28.25
C GLN A 297 -36.33 -61.72 -29.00
N SER A 298 -37.54 -62.12 -28.60
CA SER A 298 -38.78 -61.61 -29.17
C SER A 298 -38.97 -60.11 -28.89
N ARG A 299 -38.55 -59.60 -27.72
CA ARG A 299 -38.57 -58.16 -27.41
C ARG A 299 -37.70 -57.36 -28.36
N VAL A 300 -36.46 -57.82 -28.58
CA VAL A 300 -35.53 -57.17 -29.52
C VAL A 300 -36.10 -57.20 -30.94
N ALA A 301 -36.62 -58.34 -31.39
CA ALA A 301 -37.24 -58.47 -32.71
C ALA A 301 -38.44 -57.53 -32.87
N LEU A 302 -39.30 -57.43 -31.84
CA LEU A 302 -40.45 -56.54 -31.84
C LEU A 302 -40.01 -55.07 -31.93
N LEU A 303 -39.07 -54.64 -31.07
CA LEU A 303 -38.53 -53.27 -31.09
C LEU A 303 -37.88 -52.91 -32.43
N CYS A 304 -37.08 -53.81 -33.01
CA CYS A 304 -36.52 -53.63 -34.35
C CYS A 304 -37.62 -53.44 -35.41
N SER A 305 -38.71 -54.21 -35.35
CA SER A 305 -39.85 -54.04 -36.26
C SER A 305 -40.54 -52.69 -36.07
N TRP A 306 -40.74 -52.24 -34.82
CA TRP A 306 -41.30 -50.92 -34.53
C TRP A 306 -40.41 -49.79 -35.03
N MET A 307 -39.09 -49.90 -34.84
CA MET A 307 -38.12 -48.95 -35.38
C MET A 307 -38.18 -48.89 -36.92
N ASN A 308 -38.27 -50.03 -37.60
CA ASN A 308 -38.43 -50.09 -39.06
C ASN A 308 -39.72 -49.39 -39.52
N HIS A 309 -40.84 -49.59 -38.81
CA HIS A 309 -42.10 -48.90 -39.13
C HIS A 309 -42.03 -47.39 -38.90
N LEU A 310 -41.35 -46.95 -37.84
CA LEU A 310 -41.10 -45.53 -37.58
C LEU A 310 -40.25 -44.90 -38.69
N GLN A 311 -39.20 -45.59 -39.14
CA GLN A 311 -38.36 -45.16 -40.26
C GLN A 311 -39.17 -45.03 -41.56
N GLN A 312 -40.00 -46.02 -41.89
CA GLN A 312 -40.89 -45.97 -43.06
C GLN A 312 -41.90 -44.81 -42.99
N SER A 313 -42.34 -44.48 -41.78
CA SER A 313 -43.30 -43.40 -41.51
C SER A 313 -42.65 -42.02 -41.40
N ASN A 314 -41.32 -41.92 -41.59
CA ASN A 314 -40.53 -40.69 -41.41
C ASN A 314 -40.70 -40.03 -40.02
N ILE A 315 -40.93 -40.83 -38.98
CA ILE A 315 -40.97 -40.35 -37.60
C ILE A 315 -39.55 -40.43 -37.04
N LEU A 316 -39.03 -39.30 -36.57
CA LEU A 316 -37.71 -39.22 -35.97
C LEU A 316 -37.73 -39.88 -34.58
N PHE A 317 -36.70 -40.67 -34.29
CA PHE A 317 -36.43 -41.29 -33.00
C PHE A 317 -34.93 -41.39 -32.76
N THR A 318 -34.53 -41.67 -31.53
CA THR A 318 -33.13 -41.80 -31.13
C THR A 318 -32.58 -43.17 -31.58
N SER A 319 -31.55 -43.18 -32.43
CA SER A 319 -31.02 -44.41 -33.07
C SER A 319 -30.52 -45.47 -32.07
N GLU A 320 -30.02 -45.06 -30.91
CA GLU A 320 -29.53 -45.94 -29.83
C GLU A 320 -30.35 -45.73 -28.54
N LEU A 321 -31.68 -45.81 -28.65
CA LEU A 321 -32.55 -45.66 -27.48
C LEU A 321 -32.42 -46.88 -26.55
N SER A 322 -31.67 -46.73 -25.45
CA SER A 322 -31.71 -47.66 -24.33
C SER A 322 -33.01 -47.48 -23.56
N MET A 323 -33.93 -48.44 -23.67
CA MET A 323 -35.20 -48.42 -22.93
C MET A 323 -34.98 -48.33 -21.42
N GLN A 324 -33.92 -48.96 -20.92
CA GLN A 324 -33.57 -48.93 -19.51
C GLN A 324 -33.21 -47.51 -19.06
N GLU A 325 -32.36 -46.81 -19.81
CA GLU A 325 -31.93 -45.46 -19.46
C GLU A 325 -33.05 -44.43 -19.64
N TYR A 326 -33.92 -44.63 -20.64
CA TYR A 326 -35.03 -43.73 -20.93
C TYR A 326 -36.18 -43.88 -19.92
N LEU A 327 -36.51 -45.11 -19.53
CA LEU A 327 -37.64 -45.40 -18.64
C LEU A 327 -37.27 -45.52 -17.17
N SER A 328 -35.99 -45.59 -16.79
CA SER A 328 -35.57 -45.65 -15.38
C SER A 328 -34.46 -44.67 -15.05
N THR A 329 -34.50 -44.11 -13.85
CA THR A 329 -33.39 -43.31 -13.34
C THR A 329 -32.29 -44.23 -12.78
N PRO A 330 -31.03 -43.79 -12.73
CA PRO A 330 -29.95 -44.55 -12.09
C PRO A 330 -30.26 -44.92 -10.63
N ASN A 331 -30.97 -44.06 -9.91
CA ASN A 331 -31.35 -44.30 -8.52
C ASN A 331 -32.38 -45.43 -8.40
N ASP A 332 -33.34 -45.51 -9.31
CA ASP A 332 -34.32 -46.60 -9.31
C ASP A 332 -33.62 -47.94 -9.48
N ARG A 333 -32.66 -48.02 -10.42
CA ARG A 333 -31.86 -49.23 -10.67
C ARG A 333 -31.04 -49.65 -9.44
N ILE A 334 -30.36 -48.71 -8.78
CA ILE A 334 -29.62 -48.97 -7.54
C ILE A 334 -30.58 -49.43 -6.43
N GLY A 335 -31.75 -48.82 -6.32
CA GLY A 335 -32.79 -49.22 -5.38
C GLY A 335 -33.29 -50.65 -5.63
N TRP A 336 -33.42 -51.05 -6.90
CA TRP A 336 -33.81 -52.41 -7.25
C TRP A 336 -32.73 -53.43 -6.93
N GLN A 337 -31.47 -53.13 -7.25
CA GLN A 337 -30.33 -53.97 -6.89
C GLN A 337 -30.20 -54.14 -5.37
N ALA A 338 -30.35 -53.05 -4.60
CA ALA A 338 -30.36 -53.10 -3.14
C ALA A 338 -31.50 -53.97 -2.58
N SER A 339 -32.59 -54.10 -3.33
CA SER A 339 -33.75 -54.95 -2.99
C SER A 339 -33.57 -56.41 -3.45
N GLY A 340 -32.45 -56.74 -4.10
CA GLY A 340 -32.10 -58.10 -4.52
C GLY A 340 -32.43 -58.42 -5.97
N LEU A 341 -32.68 -57.43 -6.83
CA LEU A 341 -32.83 -57.65 -8.27
C LEU A 341 -31.44 -57.93 -8.92
N PRO A 342 -31.30 -58.97 -9.75
CA PRO A 342 -30.10 -59.18 -10.57
C PRO A 342 -29.84 -58.01 -11.53
N ASP A 343 -28.57 -57.76 -11.85
CA ASP A 343 -28.14 -56.68 -12.76
C ASP A 343 -28.26 -57.05 -14.25
N ASP A 344 -29.19 -57.95 -14.58
CA ASP A 344 -29.41 -58.43 -15.94
C ASP A 344 -30.43 -57.54 -16.67
N ASP A 345 -30.21 -57.32 -17.97
CA ASP A 345 -31.05 -56.45 -18.80
C ASP A 345 -32.55 -56.81 -18.71
N ILE A 346 -32.86 -58.10 -18.76
CA ILE A 346 -34.25 -58.60 -18.68
C ILE A 346 -34.88 -58.32 -17.31
N CYS A 347 -34.10 -58.42 -16.23
CA CYS A 347 -34.58 -58.17 -14.86
C CYS A 347 -34.89 -56.68 -14.66
N VAL A 348 -34.00 -55.81 -15.14
CA VAL A 348 -34.19 -54.35 -15.12
C VAL A 348 -35.39 -53.94 -15.97
N GLU A 349 -35.53 -54.50 -17.18
CA GLU A 349 -36.70 -54.29 -18.04
C GLU A 349 -38.01 -54.74 -17.39
N ASN A 350 -38.01 -55.91 -16.75
CA ASN A 350 -39.18 -56.40 -16.04
C ASN A 350 -39.52 -55.49 -14.85
N ALA A 351 -38.53 -55.00 -14.10
CA ALA A 351 -38.74 -54.06 -13.02
C ALA A 351 -39.34 -52.73 -13.51
N ILE A 352 -38.88 -52.22 -14.67
CA ILE A 352 -39.46 -51.04 -15.33
C ILE A 352 -40.94 -51.26 -15.64
N ILE A 353 -41.28 -52.41 -16.23
CA ILE A 353 -42.66 -52.76 -16.57
C ILE A 353 -43.50 -52.89 -15.29
N LEU A 354 -42.99 -53.54 -14.24
CA LEU A 354 -43.68 -53.68 -12.96
C LEU A 354 -43.99 -52.33 -12.31
N GLU A 355 -43.09 -51.36 -12.38
CA GLU A 355 -43.29 -50.04 -11.78
C GLU A 355 -44.23 -49.15 -12.63
N ARG A 356 -44.13 -49.22 -13.97
CA ARG A 356 -44.83 -48.29 -14.88
C ARG A 356 -46.11 -48.85 -15.49
N CYS A 357 -46.45 -50.12 -15.30
CA CYS A 357 -47.67 -50.69 -15.82
C CYS A 357 -48.91 -50.14 -15.10
N ASP A 358 -49.89 -49.65 -15.87
CA ASP A 358 -51.17 -49.21 -15.31
C ASP A 358 -52.04 -50.40 -14.84
N ARG A 359 -51.87 -51.57 -15.47
CA ARG A 359 -52.56 -52.81 -15.10
C ARG A 359 -51.79 -53.55 -14.03
N TYR A 360 -52.48 -54.44 -13.30
CA TYR A 360 -51.84 -55.33 -12.34
C TYR A 360 -51.04 -56.41 -13.09
N PRO A 361 -49.69 -56.42 -12.97
CA PRO A 361 -48.87 -57.36 -13.71
C PRO A 361 -48.94 -58.76 -13.10
N LEU A 362 -49.04 -59.78 -13.95
CA LEU A 362 -48.87 -61.17 -13.58
C LEU A 362 -47.40 -61.55 -13.74
N VAL A 363 -46.76 -61.98 -12.65
CA VAL A 363 -45.36 -62.37 -12.65
C VAL A 363 -45.26 -63.88 -12.83
N ILE A 364 -44.63 -64.33 -13.91
CA ILE A 364 -44.31 -65.74 -14.15
C ILE A 364 -42.88 -65.97 -13.65
N ASP A 365 -42.74 -66.62 -12.50
CA ASP A 365 -41.44 -66.82 -11.86
C ASP A 365 -41.27 -68.27 -11.38
N PRO A 366 -40.72 -69.17 -12.21
CA PRO A 366 -40.43 -70.54 -11.81
C PRO A 366 -39.29 -70.64 -10.78
N SER A 367 -38.50 -69.57 -10.62
CA SER A 367 -37.29 -69.55 -9.78
C SER A 367 -37.51 -68.98 -8.37
N GLY A 368 -38.62 -68.26 -8.15
CA GLY A 368 -38.96 -67.59 -6.90
C GLY A 368 -38.14 -66.32 -6.60
N GLN A 369 -37.31 -65.85 -7.54
CA GLN A 369 -36.47 -64.65 -7.37
C GLN A 369 -37.29 -63.36 -7.31
N ALA A 370 -38.32 -63.25 -8.15
CA ALA A 370 -39.18 -62.07 -8.20
C ALA A 370 -40.03 -61.93 -6.93
N GLU A 371 -40.46 -63.05 -6.32
CA GLU A 371 -41.11 -63.03 -5.00
C GLU A 371 -40.18 -62.40 -3.95
N GLY A 372 -38.92 -62.85 -3.89
CA GLY A 372 -37.92 -62.30 -2.95
C GLY A 372 -37.70 -60.79 -3.14
N PHE A 373 -37.52 -60.37 -4.39
CA PHE A 373 -37.37 -58.96 -4.76
C PHE A 373 -38.58 -58.12 -4.33
N LEU A 374 -39.81 -58.52 -4.68
CA LEU A 374 -41.02 -57.74 -4.40
C LEU A 374 -41.25 -57.57 -2.90
N LEU A 375 -40.92 -58.58 -2.10
CA LEU A 375 -41.05 -58.51 -0.64
C LEU A 375 -40.06 -57.56 0.00
N ASN A 376 -38.83 -57.56 -0.50
CA ASN A 376 -37.80 -56.64 -0.03
C ASN A 376 -38.11 -55.21 -0.48
N PHE A 377 -38.52 -55.03 -1.72
CA PHE A 377 -38.85 -53.73 -2.30
C PHE A 377 -40.06 -53.07 -1.59
N PHE A 378 -41.10 -53.84 -1.29
CA PHE A 378 -42.29 -53.35 -0.57
C PHE A 378 -42.24 -53.57 0.95
N LYS A 379 -41.08 -53.91 1.52
CA LYS A 379 -40.91 -54.18 2.95
C LYS A 379 -41.40 -53.03 3.83
N GLU A 380 -41.07 -51.80 3.45
CA GLU A 380 -41.51 -50.60 4.17
C GLU A 380 -43.03 -50.40 4.14
N LYS A 381 -43.69 -50.83 3.05
CA LYS A 381 -45.14 -50.69 2.86
C LYS A 381 -45.95 -51.83 3.50
N ARG A 382 -45.28 -52.78 4.17
CA ARG A 382 -45.87 -53.97 4.82
C ARG A 382 -46.71 -54.81 3.84
N ILE A 383 -46.09 -55.25 2.74
CA ILE A 383 -46.73 -56.15 1.78
C ILE A 383 -47.28 -57.42 2.44
N VAL A 384 -48.52 -57.78 2.10
CA VAL A 384 -49.19 -58.97 2.62
C VAL A 384 -49.20 -60.06 1.55
N LYS A 385 -48.86 -61.28 1.94
CA LYS A 385 -48.92 -62.47 1.06
C LYS A 385 -50.23 -63.22 1.28
N THR A 386 -50.89 -63.63 0.20
CA THR A 386 -52.10 -64.47 0.24
C THR A 386 -52.16 -65.41 -0.96
N SER A 387 -52.99 -66.45 -0.90
CA SER A 387 -53.38 -67.29 -2.04
C SER A 387 -54.89 -67.24 -2.26
N PHE A 388 -55.37 -67.53 -3.47
CA PHE A 388 -56.80 -67.71 -3.75
C PHE A 388 -57.39 -68.91 -3.00
N LEU A 389 -56.55 -69.87 -2.59
CA LEU A 389 -56.95 -71.04 -1.82
C LEU A 389 -57.16 -70.74 -0.33
N ASP A 390 -56.73 -69.57 0.16
CA ASP A 390 -56.86 -69.22 1.57
C ASP A 390 -58.28 -68.75 1.89
N ASP A 391 -58.95 -69.36 2.87
CA ASP A 391 -60.27 -68.92 3.37
C ASP A 391 -60.30 -67.45 3.84
N SER A 392 -59.13 -66.94 4.23
CA SER A 392 -58.94 -65.56 4.68
C SER A 392 -58.71 -64.55 3.54
N PHE A 393 -58.56 -65.00 2.29
CA PHE A 393 -58.23 -64.17 1.12
C PHE A 393 -59.14 -62.94 1.00
N ARG A 394 -60.46 -63.14 1.11
CA ARG A 394 -61.45 -62.06 0.98
C ARG A 394 -61.27 -60.96 2.02
N LYS A 395 -61.04 -61.33 3.28
CA LYS A 395 -60.82 -60.38 4.39
C LYS A 395 -59.51 -59.62 4.20
N THR A 396 -58.47 -60.31 3.74
CA THR A 396 -57.16 -59.70 3.49
C THR A 396 -57.19 -58.75 2.30
N LEU A 397 -57.90 -59.10 1.23
CA LEU A 397 -58.13 -58.23 0.07
C LEU A 397 -58.89 -56.97 0.46
N GLU A 398 -59.97 -57.10 1.23
CA GLU A 398 -60.76 -55.98 1.73
C GLU A 398 -59.92 -55.05 2.62
N SER A 399 -59.13 -55.62 3.54
CA SER A 399 -58.20 -54.89 4.38
C SER A 399 -57.14 -54.16 3.55
N ALA A 400 -56.55 -54.84 2.56
CA ALA A 400 -55.55 -54.26 1.67
C ALA A 400 -56.09 -53.06 0.89
N LEU A 401 -57.33 -53.15 0.37
CA LEU A 401 -57.99 -52.04 -0.34
C LEU A 401 -58.30 -50.86 0.60
N ARG A 402 -58.80 -51.17 1.81
CA ARG A 402 -59.14 -50.16 2.84
C ARG A 402 -57.94 -49.38 3.35
N PHE A 403 -56.81 -50.06 3.54
CA PHE A 403 -55.60 -49.46 4.12
C PHE A 403 -54.52 -49.12 3.09
N GLY A 404 -54.76 -49.39 1.81
CA GLY A 404 -53.79 -49.15 0.74
C GLY A 404 -52.51 -49.99 0.89
N THR A 405 -52.64 -51.23 1.36
CA THR A 405 -51.49 -52.11 1.60
C THR A 405 -51.20 -52.93 0.34
N PRO A 406 -49.93 -53.03 -0.12
CA PRO A 406 -49.60 -53.89 -1.25
C PRO A 406 -49.94 -55.35 -0.95
N LEU A 407 -50.53 -56.04 -1.93
CA LEU A 407 -50.94 -57.44 -1.83
C LEU A 407 -50.18 -58.26 -2.87
N LEU A 408 -49.51 -59.33 -2.43
CA LEU A 408 -48.90 -60.33 -3.30
C LEU A 408 -49.73 -61.61 -3.26
N ILE A 409 -50.29 -61.99 -4.41
CA ILE A 409 -51.10 -63.20 -4.54
C ILE A 409 -50.27 -64.30 -5.20
N ARG A 410 -50.18 -65.47 -4.57
CA ARG A 410 -49.47 -66.65 -5.08
C ARG A 410 -50.43 -67.65 -5.70
N ASP A 411 -49.87 -68.54 -6.53
CA ASP A 411 -50.57 -69.69 -7.14
C ASP A 411 -51.81 -69.27 -7.95
N VAL A 412 -51.64 -68.26 -8.81
CA VAL A 412 -52.70 -67.64 -9.61
C VAL A 412 -53.04 -68.47 -10.88
N GLU A 413 -53.10 -69.80 -10.75
CA GLU A 413 -53.48 -70.68 -11.86
C GLU A 413 -55.00 -70.58 -12.14
N ASN A 414 -55.80 -70.48 -11.08
CA ASN A 414 -57.24 -70.29 -11.13
C ASN A 414 -57.62 -69.02 -10.38
N TYR A 415 -57.96 -67.95 -11.10
CA TYR A 415 -58.34 -66.66 -10.49
C TYR A 415 -59.83 -66.66 -10.08
N ASP A 416 -60.14 -66.10 -8.92
CA ASP A 416 -61.52 -65.90 -8.47
C ASP A 416 -62.13 -64.65 -9.14
N VAL A 417 -63.36 -64.78 -9.66
CA VAL A 417 -64.17 -63.72 -10.29
C VAL A 417 -64.36 -62.51 -9.37
N ILE A 418 -64.23 -62.69 -8.04
CA ILE A 418 -64.27 -61.59 -7.06
C ILE A 418 -63.23 -60.49 -7.32
N MET A 419 -62.15 -60.79 -8.05
CA MET A 419 -61.12 -59.82 -8.41
C MET A 419 -61.48 -58.93 -9.59
N ASN A 420 -62.48 -59.27 -10.41
CA ASN A 420 -62.82 -58.51 -11.63
C ASN A 420 -63.09 -57.01 -11.36
N PRO A 421 -63.86 -56.62 -10.33
CA PRO A 421 -64.09 -55.20 -10.03
C PRO A 421 -62.81 -54.45 -9.67
N VAL A 422 -61.84 -55.14 -9.05
CA VAL A 422 -60.53 -54.56 -8.70
C VAL A 422 -59.64 -54.45 -9.93
N LEU A 423 -59.51 -55.54 -10.69
CA LEU A 423 -58.65 -55.62 -11.88
C LEU A 423 -59.11 -54.65 -12.98
N ASN A 424 -60.42 -54.53 -13.18
CA ASN A 424 -61.01 -53.59 -14.15
C ASN A 424 -61.09 -52.15 -13.63
N LYS A 425 -60.73 -51.91 -12.36
CA LYS A 425 -60.86 -50.60 -11.68
C LYS A 425 -62.30 -50.05 -11.76
N GLU A 426 -63.29 -50.87 -11.45
CA GLU A 426 -64.71 -50.49 -11.41
C GLU A 426 -65.01 -49.61 -10.18
N LEU A 427 -64.60 -48.35 -10.26
CA LEU A 427 -64.71 -47.37 -9.18
C LEU A 427 -66.09 -46.71 -9.18
N ARG A 428 -66.78 -46.73 -8.04
CA ARG A 428 -68.03 -46.00 -7.81
C ARG A 428 -67.79 -44.84 -6.86
N ARG A 429 -68.31 -43.66 -7.21
CA ARG A 429 -68.23 -42.46 -6.38
C ARG A 429 -69.56 -42.26 -5.67
N THR A 430 -69.59 -42.44 -4.37
CA THR A 430 -70.79 -42.24 -3.54
C THR A 430 -70.43 -41.33 -2.37
N GLY A 431 -71.12 -40.19 -2.24
CA GLY A 431 -70.93 -39.27 -1.10
C GLY A 431 -69.50 -38.74 -0.93
N GLY A 432 -68.80 -38.44 -2.04
CA GLY A 432 -67.42 -37.91 -2.02
C GLY A 432 -66.33 -38.96 -1.77
N ARG A 433 -66.68 -40.23 -1.58
CA ARG A 433 -65.73 -41.35 -1.41
C ARG A 433 -65.70 -42.22 -2.66
N VAL A 434 -64.52 -42.77 -2.97
CA VAL A 434 -64.33 -43.75 -4.05
C VAL A 434 -64.39 -45.15 -3.45
N LEU A 435 -65.35 -45.95 -3.92
CA LEU A 435 -65.65 -47.30 -3.46
C LEU A 435 -65.44 -48.31 -4.59
N ILE A 436 -64.99 -49.51 -4.25
CA ILE A 436 -64.98 -50.67 -5.14
C ILE A 436 -65.89 -51.73 -4.52
N ARG A 437 -66.80 -52.30 -5.32
CA ARG A 437 -67.71 -53.36 -4.87
C ARG A 437 -67.01 -54.71 -4.97
N LEU A 438 -66.90 -55.42 -3.84
CA LEU A 438 -66.40 -56.77 -3.74
C LEU A 438 -67.54 -57.70 -3.31
N GLY A 439 -68.18 -58.37 -4.28
CA GLY A 439 -69.37 -59.18 -4.03
C GLY A 439 -70.53 -58.35 -3.45
N ASP A 440 -70.90 -58.62 -2.19
CA ASP A 440 -71.99 -57.94 -1.48
C ASP A 440 -71.52 -56.74 -0.61
N GLN A 441 -70.22 -56.44 -0.56
CA GLN A 441 -69.66 -55.39 0.30
C GLN A 441 -68.89 -54.32 -0.50
N ASP A 442 -68.93 -53.07 -0.02
CA ASP A 442 -68.19 -51.95 -0.60
C ASP A 442 -66.89 -51.68 0.19
N ALA A 443 -65.74 -51.69 -0.50
CA ALA A 443 -64.43 -51.37 0.06
C ALA A 443 -64.01 -49.94 -0.31
N LEU A 444 -63.57 -49.16 0.68
CA LEU A 444 -63.02 -47.80 0.50
C LEU A 444 -61.62 -47.89 -0.10
N LYS A 445 -61.34 -47.11 -1.15
CA LYS A 445 -59.97 -46.93 -1.65
C LYS A 445 -59.31 -45.81 -0.84
N ALA A 446 -58.34 -46.14 0.02
CA ALA A 446 -57.53 -45.12 0.70
C ALA A 446 -56.23 -44.85 -0.08
N GLU A 447 -55.95 -43.57 -0.35
CA GLU A 447 -54.64 -43.10 -0.79
C GLU A 447 -53.81 -42.79 0.46
N ARG A 448 -52.60 -43.37 0.57
CA ARG A 448 -51.67 -43.15 1.70
C ARG A 448 -50.70 -42.00 1.39
N PRO A 449 -50.84 -40.82 2.02
CA PRO A 449 -50.04 -39.62 1.73
C PRO A 449 -48.57 -39.71 2.19
N ASP A 450 -48.31 -40.52 3.22
CA ASP A 450 -47.06 -40.70 3.95
C ASP A 450 -45.92 -41.36 3.13
N ILE A 451 -46.28 -42.20 2.16
CA ILE A 451 -45.33 -42.89 1.27
C ILE A 451 -44.96 -42.00 0.08
N GLU A 452 -45.89 -41.15 -0.34
CA GLU A 452 -45.67 -40.15 -1.39
C GLU A 452 -44.76 -39.01 -0.91
N GLU A 453 -44.83 -38.67 0.38
CA GLU A 453 -43.89 -37.74 1.04
C GLU A 453 -42.44 -38.25 1.07
N LYS A 454 -42.22 -39.54 1.37
CA LYS A 454 -40.88 -40.13 1.34
C LYS A 454 -40.29 -40.23 -0.07
N ARG A 455 -41.12 -40.55 -1.06
CA ARG A 455 -40.74 -40.53 -2.49
C ARG A 455 -40.41 -39.10 -2.96
N LYS A 456 -41.19 -38.11 -2.52
CA LYS A 456 -40.91 -36.68 -2.74
C LYS A 456 -39.60 -36.24 -2.09
N ALA A 457 -39.26 -36.72 -0.90
CA ALA A 457 -38.02 -36.35 -0.19
C ALA A 457 -36.74 -36.86 -0.88
N LEU A 458 -36.75 -38.09 -1.42
CA LEU A 458 -35.61 -38.67 -2.16
C LEU A 458 -35.47 -38.07 -3.58
N MET A 459 -36.59 -37.77 -4.22
CA MET A 459 -36.63 -36.96 -5.45
C MET A 459 -36.12 -35.53 -5.19
N LEU A 460 -36.38 -34.99 -4.00
CA LEU A 460 -35.94 -33.66 -3.59
C LEU A 460 -34.43 -33.54 -3.71
N LEU A 461 -33.63 -34.47 -3.19
CA LEU A 461 -32.17 -34.31 -3.12
C LEU A 461 -31.48 -34.22 -4.49
N GLN A 462 -31.89 -35.02 -5.48
CA GLN A 462 -31.35 -34.93 -6.85
C GLN A 462 -31.94 -33.75 -7.63
N SER A 463 -33.23 -33.45 -7.40
CA SER A 463 -33.85 -32.23 -7.90
C SER A 463 -33.23 -30.99 -7.28
N GLU A 464 -32.69 -31.07 -6.07
CA GLU A 464 -32.11 -29.97 -5.29
C GLU A 464 -30.75 -29.61 -5.86
N PHE A 465 -29.90 -30.58 -6.23
CA PHE A 465 -28.66 -30.26 -6.95
C PHE A 465 -28.92 -29.66 -8.34
N ARG A 466 -29.87 -30.22 -9.11
CA ARG A 466 -30.26 -29.64 -10.41
C ARG A 466 -30.95 -28.28 -10.27
N ALA A 467 -31.82 -28.10 -9.28
CA ALA A 467 -32.47 -26.84 -8.98
C ALA A 467 -31.47 -25.80 -8.48
N ARG A 468 -30.46 -26.23 -7.73
CA ARG A 468 -29.40 -25.37 -7.23
C ARG A 468 -28.50 -24.89 -8.36
N LEU A 469 -28.08 -25.77 -9.27
CA LEU A 469 -27.40 -25.37 -10.51
C LEU A 469 -28.25 -24.38 -11.31
N LYS A 470 -29.52 -24.70 -11.53
CA LYS A 470 -30.44 -23.81 -12.25
C LYS A 470 -30.63 -22.46 -11.53
N SER A 471 -30.67 -22.45 -10.20
CA SER A 471 -30.78 -21.22 -9.42
C SER A 471 -29.52 -20.36 -9.50
N LEU A 472 -28.34 -20.99 -9.59
CA LEU A 472 -27.07 -20.29 -9.81
C LEU A 472 -26.97 -19.74 -11.23
N GLU A 473 -27.49 -20.47 -12.21
CA GLU A 473 -27.59 -20.01 -13.61
C GLU A 473 -28.55 -18.82 -13.74
N GLU A 474 -29.74 -18.92 -13.17
CA GLU A 474 -30.72 -17.81 -13.14
C GLU A 474 -30.12 -16.58 -12.44
N ARG A 475 -29.43 -16.78 -11.31
CA ARG A 475 -28.71 -15.71 -10.62
C ARG A 475 -27.61 -15.10 -11.47
N LEU A 476 -26.81 -15.90 -12.18
CA LEU A 476 -25.78 -15.40 -13.07
C LEU A 476 -26.38 -14.58 -14.22
N LEU A 477 -27.50 -15.03 -14.80
CA LEU A 477 -28.21 -14.31 -15.85
C LEU A 477 -28.80 -12.99 -15.33
N ASP A 478 -29.36 -13.00 -14.13
CA ASP A 478 -29.85 -11.79 -13.47
C ASP A 478 -28.71 -10.81 -13.16
N GLU A 479 -27.57 -11.30 -12.66
CA GLU A 479 -26.38 -10.48 -12.41
C GLU A 479 -25.83 -9.89 -13.72
N LEU A 480 -25.76 -10.68 -14.81
CA LEU A 480 -25.37 -10.21 -16.14
C LEU A 480 -26.33 -9.17 -16.73
N ASN A 481 -27.63 -9.29 -16.47
CA ASN A 481 -28.65 -8.38 -16.99
C ASN A 481 -28.71 -7.06 -16.19
N ASN A 482 -28.39 -7.12 -14.89
CA ASN A 482 -28.45 -5.97 -13.98
C ASN A 482 -27.14 -5.19 -13.86
N VAL A 483 -26.09 -5.51 -14.62
CA VAL A 483 -24.80 -4.80 -14.56
C VAL A 483 -24.98 -3.33 -14.95
N GLN A 484 -25.03 -2.45 -13.96
CA GLN A 484 -24.94 -1.01 -14.16
C GLN A 484 -23.48 -0.56 -14.09
N GLY A 485 -22.73 -0.72 -15.20
CA GLY A 485 -21.34 -0.25 -15.28
C GLY A 485 -20.43 -1.16 -16.09
N ARG A 486 -19.14 -1.22 -15.69
CA ARG A 486 -18.14 -2.07 -16.33
C ARG A 486 -18.19 -3.47 -15.71
N LEU A 487 -18.40 -4.49 -16.54
CA LEU A 487 -18.46 -5.91 -16.15
C LEU A 487 -17.24 -6.38 -15.32
N LEU A 488 -16.08 -5.76 -15.53
CA LEU A 488 -14.82 -6.09 -14.87
C LEU A 488 -14.72 -5.57 -13.44
N ASP A 489 -15.57 -4.62 -13.05
CA ASP A 489 -15.53 -4.01 -11.72
C ASP A 489 -16.57 -4.64 -10.77
N ASP A 490 -17.43 -5.55 -11.27
CA ASP A 490 -18.47 -6.22 -10.49
C ASP A 490 -17.99 -7.59 -9.98
N ASP A 491 -17.67 -7.65 -8.68
CA ASP A 491 -17.20 -8.87 -7.99
C ASP A 491 -18.28 -9.95 -7.91
N ASN A 492 -19.55 -9.58 -8.01
CA ASN A 492 -20.64 -10.54 -7.88
C ASN A 492 -20.61 -11.55 -9.03
N ILE A 493 -20.47 -11.08 -10.27
CA ILE A 493 -20.45 -11.93 -11.47
C ILE A 493 -19.31 -12.95 -11.41
N LEU A 494 -18.13 -12.54 -10.97
CA LEU A 494 -16.97 -13.43 -10.87
C LEU A 494 -17.22 -14.51 -9.81
N THR A 495 -17.73 -14.12 -8.64
CA THR A 495 -18.03 -15.08 -7.57
C THR A 495 -19.20 -16.02 -7.92
N ALA A 496 -20.18 -15.55 -8.67
CA ALA A 496 -21.29 -16.36 -9.17
C ALA A 496 -20.79 -17.37 -10.20
N LEU A 497 -19.93 -16.95 -11.15
CA LEU A 497 -19.30 -17.85 -12.12
C LEU A 497 -18.42 -18.92 -11.47
N GLU A 498 -17.59 -18.55 -10.50
CA GLU A 498 -16.74 -19.50 -9.78
C GLU A 498 -17.55 -20.54 -8.99
N LYS A 499 -18.63 -20.10 -8.33
CA LYS A 499 -19.56 -21.00 -7.62
C LYS A 499 -20.30 -21.93 -8.57
N LEU A 500 -20.79 -21.40 -9.69
CA LEU A 500 -21.49 -22.19 -10.70
C LEU A 500 -20.56 -23.26 -11.28
N LYS A 501 -19.31 -22.90 -11.58
CA LYS A 501 -18.31 -23.83 -12.11
C LYS A 501 -17.94 -24.92 -11.10
N SER A 502 -17.77 -24.57 -9.83
CA SER A 502 -17.44 -25.55 -8.78
C SER A 502 -18.59 -26.51 -8.50
N GLU A 503 -19.83 -26.01 -8.40
CA GLU A 503 -21.01 -26.84 -8.20
C GLU A 503 -21.32 -27.71 -9.44
N ALA A 504 -21.08 -27.21 -10.66
CA ALA A 504 -21.21 -28.00 -11.89
C ALA A 504 -20.22 -29.17 -11.90
N ALA A 505 -18.94 -28.92 -11.60
CA ALA A 505 -17.91 -29.95 -11.51
C ALA A 505 -18.20 -30.99 -10.40
N GLU A 506 -18.73 -30.55 -9.26
CA GLU A 506 -19.14 -31.45 -8.18
C GLU A 506 -20.32 -32.33 -8.60
N THR A 507 -21.29 -31.76 -9.33
CA THR A 507 -22.44 -32.49 -9.84
C THR A 507 -22.02 -33.54 -10.87
N ASP A 508 -21.15 -33.18 -11.82
CA ASP A 508 -20.59 -34.10 -12.80
C ASP A 508 -19.81 -35.24 -12.13
N SER A 509 -18.98 -34.92 -11.13
CA SER A 509 -18.24 -35.92 -10.35
C SER A 509 -19.17 -36.89 -9.60
N LYS A 510 -20.24 -36.38 -8.98
CA LYS A 510 -21.22 -37.21 -8.28
C LYS A 510 -22.01 -38.07 -9.26
N VAL A 511 -22.43 -37.55 -10.41
CA VAL A 511 -23.09 -38.32 -11.47
C VAL A 511 -22.19 -39.45 -11.98
N LEU A 512 -20.90 -39.17 -12.19
CA LEU A 512 -19.89 -40.16 -12.58
C LEU A 512 -19.63 -41.22 -11.50
N SER A 513 -19.75 -40.86 -10.22
CA SER A 513 -19.59 -41.81 -9.09
C SER A 513 -20.81 -42.74 -8.93
N VAL A 514 -21.98 -42.30 -9.39
CA VAL A 514 -23.25 -43.05 -9.34
C VAL A 514 -23.46 -43.87 -10.62
N ALA A 515 -22.82 -43.51 -11.73
CA ALA A 515 -22.79 -44.33 -12.92
C ALA A 515 -22.00 -45.63 -12.64
N PRO A 516 -22.60 -46.83 -12.79
CA PRO A 516 -21.84 -48.07 -12.63
C PRO A 516 -20.70 -48.08 -13.65
N ARG A 517 -19.47 -48.28 -13.16
CA ARG A 517 -18.29 -48.51 -14.00
C ARG A 517 -18.59 -49.75 -14.85
N ARG A 518 -19.06 -49.55 -16.09
CA ARG A 518 -19.06 -50.59 -17.12
C ARG A 518 -17.62 -51.06 -17.25
N PHE A 519 -17.30 -52.22 -16.67
CA PHE A 519 -16.14 -52.98 -17.06
C PHE A 519 -16.31 -53.29 -18.55
N ARG A 520 -15.64 -52.50 -19.39
CA ARG A 520 -15.36 -52.91 -20.77
C ARG A 520 -14.47 -54.14 -20.66
N LEU A 521 -15.05 -55.32 -20.86
CA LEU A 521 -14.31 -56.48 -21.32
C LEU A 521 -13.71 -56.09 -22.67
N ILE A 522 -12.40 -55.86 -22.65
CA ILE A 522 -11.57 -55.77 -23.83
C ILE A 522 -11.51 -57.19 -24.40
N TYR A 523 -11.98 -57.36 -25.64
CA TYR A 523 -11.69 -58.56 -26.43
C TYR A 523 -10.22 -58.55 -26.86
#